data_AF-A0AA89CAP7-F1
#
_entry.id   AF-A0AA89CAP7-F1
#
_cell.length_a   1.000
_cell.length_b   1.000
_cell.length_c   1.000
_cell.angle_alpha   90.00
_cell.angle_beta   90.00
_cell.angle_gamma   90.00
#
_symmetry.space_group_name_H-M   'P 1'
#
loop_
_entity.id
_entity.type
_entity.pdbx_description
1 polymer ?
#
loop_
_entity_poly.entity_id
_entity_poly.type
_entity_poly.pdbx_seq_one_letter_code
_entity_poly.pdbx_strand_id
1 'polypeptide(L)' 'MASFISTAERLHDIEVTVAGQYMDFKKLCGFFKGPGTAGQIVVLNCPQETKGRYVKIQIVDGIDNHLALCEVRVIGK' A
#
# COMPACT_ATOMS: atom_id res chain seq x y z
N MET A 1 -22.50 19.28 -8.28
CA MET A 1 -21.80 19.30 -6.99
C MET A 1 -20.48 18.57 -7.19
N ALA A 2 -19.34 19.27 -7.16
CA ALA A 2 -18.04 18.62 -7.21
C ALA A 2 -17.78 17.99 -5.82
N SER A 3 -17.69 16.67 -5.75
CA SER A 3 -17.26 15.99 -4.53
C SER A 3 -15.76 16.23 -4.35
N PHE A 4 -15.37 16.98 -3.33
CA PHE A 4 -13.97 17.11 -2.96
C PHE A 4 -13.55 15.81 -2.26
N ILE A 5 -12.77 14.97 -2.94
CA ILE A 5 -12.12 13.80 -2.33
C ILE A 5 -11.11 14.35 -1.32
N SER A 6 -11.29 14.02 -0.05
CA SER A 6 -10.35 14.39 0.99
C SER A 6 -8.99 13.70 0.75
N THR A 7 -7.89 14.31 1.18
CA THR A 7 -6.56 13.70 1.02
C THR A 7 -6.46 12.31 1.65
N ALA A 8 -7.24 12.05 2.71
CA ALA A 8 -7.30 10.75 3.37
C ALA A 8 -7.96 9.67 2.49
N GLU A 9 -9.02 10.02 1.76
CA GLU A 9 -9.73 9.08 0.88
C GLU A 9 -8.90 8.66 -0.35
N ARG A 10 -7.80 9.37 -0.63
CA ARG A 10 -6.85 9.01 -1.70
C ARG A 10 -6.07 7.73 -1.40
N LEU A 11 -6.01 7.28 -0.15
CA LEU A 11 -5.46 5.97 0.17
C LEU A 11 -6.52 4.90 -0.12
N HIS A 12 -6.48 4.32 -1.32
CA HIS A 12 -7.39 3.27 -1.75
C HIS A 12 -6.65 2.27 -2.65
N ASP A 13 -7.22 1.07 -2.79
CA ASP A 13 -6.75 0.03 -3.71
C ASP A 13 -5.23 -0.19 -3.66
N ILE A 14 -4.67 -0.22 -2.45
CA ILE A 14 -3.24 -0.36 -2.24
C ILE A 14 -2.86 -1.82 -2.31
N GLU A 15 -1.97 -2.14 -3.24
CA GLU A 15 -1.24 -3.40 -3.27
C GLU A 15 0.17 -3.20 -2.69
N VAL A 16 0.54 -4.03 -1.72
CA VAL A 16 1.89 -4.09 -1.17
C VAL A 16 2.55 -5.37 -1.64
N THR A 17 3.62 -5.24 -2.42
CA THR A 17 4.42 -6.37 -2.92
C THR A 17 5.86 -6.30 -2.42
N VAL A 18 6.47 -7.47 -2.27
CA VAL A 18 7.85 -7.62 -1.82
C VAL A 18 8.67 -8.29 -2.91
N ALA A 19 9.86 -7.75 -3.18
CA ALA A 19 10.78 -8.31 -4.18
C ALA A 19 12.16 -8.53 -3.61
N GLY A 20 12.85 -9.55 -4.14
CA GLY A 20 14.24 -9.85 -3.85
C GLY A 20 15.23 -8.97 -4.62
N GLN A 21 16.40 -9.50 -4.92
CA GLN A 21 17.50 -8.78 -5.56
C GLN A 21 17.15 -8.22 -6.95
N TYR A 22 16.31 -8.92 -7.72
CA TYR A 22 15.98 -8.59 -9.11
C TYR A 22 14.68 -7.78 -9.28
N MET A 23 14.12 -7.22 -8.20
CA MET A 23 12.88 -6.43 -8.25
C MET A 23 11.69 -7.16 -8.89
N ASP A 24 11.66 -8.50 -8.84
CA ASP A 24 10.51 -9.30 -9.29
C ASP A 24 9.37 -9.19 -8.26
N PHE A 25 8.53 -8.15 -8.39
CA PHE A 25 7.42 -7.82 -7.47
C PHE A 25 6.21 -8.75 -7.64
N LYS A 26 6.42 -10.07 -7.54
CA LYS A 26 5.36 -11.08 -7.63
C LYS A 26 4.82 -11.54 -6.28
N LYS A 27 5.53 -11.28 -5.17
CA LYS A 27 5.08 -11.71 -3.84
C LYS A 27 4.19 -10.64 -3.23
N LEU A 28 2.89 -10.87 -3.24
CA LEU A 28 1.91 -10.05 -2.53
C LEU A 28 2.11 -10.19 -1.02
N CYS A 29 2.33 -9.07 -0.33
CA CYS A 29 2.27 -8.99 1.12
C CYS A 29 0.83 -8.73 1.59
N GLY A 30 0.11 -7.80 0.95
CA GLY A 30 -1.26 -7.51 1.34
C GLY A 30 -1.94 -6.52 0.41
N PHE A 31 -3.24 -6.42 0.57
CA PHE A 31 -4.09 -5.50 -0.17
C PHE A 31 -4.99 -4.71 0.79
N PHE A 32 -5.14 -3.41 0.55
CA PHE A 32 -6.07 -2.55 1.28
C PHE A 32 -7.01 -1.87 0.30
N LYS A 33 -8.32 -2.17 0.40
CA LYS A 33 -9.32 -1.62 -0.52
C LYS A 33 -9.55 -0.12 -0.34
N GLY A 34 -9.48 0.38 0.89
CA GLY A 34 -9.85 1.76 1.23
C GLY A 34 -11.36 2.05 1.11
N PRO A 35 -11.74 3.35 1.08
CA PRO A 35 -10.86 4.50 1.26
C PRO A 35 -10.28 4.57 2.67
N GLY A 36 -9.13 5.22 2.80
CA GLY A 36 -8.54 5.54 4.09
C GLY A 36 -9.29 6.66 4.82
N THR A 37 -9.04 6.80 6.12
CA THR A 37 -9.48 7.94 6.92
C THR A 37 -8.30 8.72 7.49
N ALA A 38 -8.53 9.97 7.90
CA ALA A 38 -7.45 10.85 8.36
C ALA A 38 -6.75 10.26 9.59
N GLY A 39 -5.42 10.09 9.51
CA GLY A 39 -4.61 9.51 10.59
C GLY A 39 -4.77 8.00 10.79
N GLN A 40 -5.49 7.31 9.90
CA GLN A 40 -5.67 5.86 10.00
C GLN A 40 -4.32 5.13 9.89
N ILE A 41 -4.13 4.13 10.76
CA ILE A 41 -3.05 3.16 10.65
C ILE A 41 -3.62 1.90 9.99
N VAL A 42 -3.13 1.60 8.78
CA VAL A 42 -3.46 0.36 8.07
C VAL A 42 -2.35 -0.65 8.32
N VAL A 43 -2.70 -1.79 8.94
CA VAL A 43 -1.76 -2.89 9.21
C VAL A 43 -2.00 -4.01 8.20
N LEU A 44 -0.96 -4.35 7.44
CA LEU A 44 -0.98 -5.47 6.50
C LEU A 44 0.00 -6.54 6.97
N ASN A 45 -0.47 -7.78 7.09
CA ASN A 45 0.34 -8.91 7.48
C ASN A 45 0.78 -9.67 6.23
N CYS A 46 2.08 -9.68 5.95
CA CYS A 46 2.61 -10.48 4.85
C CYS A 46 2.44 -11.99 5.13
N PRO A 47 2.30 -12.82 4.08
CA PRO A 47 2.37 -14.27 4.23
C PRO A 47 3.66 -14.73 4.91
N GLN A 48 3.62 -15.93 5.51
CA GLN A 48 4.80 -16.55 6.12
C GLN A 48 5.97 -16.63 5.13
N GLU A 49 7.20 -16.51 5.63
CA GLU A 49 8.44 -16.54 4.84
C GLU A 49 8.57 -15.47 3.74
N THR A 50 7.86 -14.34 3.88
CA THR A 50 8.07 -13.18 3.01
C THR A 50 9.47 -12.59 3.26
N LYS A 51 10.38 -12.80 2.31
CA LYS A 51 11.75 -12.28 2.30
C LYS A 51 11.98 -11.47 1.05
N GLY A 52 12.53 -10.26 1.20
CA GLY A 52 12.87 -9.39 0.09
C GLY A 52 13.74 -8.21 0.51
N ARG A 53 14.27 -7.53 -0.50
CA ARG A 53 15.07 -6.31 -0.37
C ARG A 53 14.25 -5.05 -0.60
N TYR A 54 13.16 -5.16 -1.37
CA TYR A 54 12.33 -4.03 -1.77
C TYR A 54 10.87 -4.28 -1.41
N VAL A 55 10.19 -3.23 -0.97
CA VAL A 55 8.74 -3.18 -0.77
C VAL A 55 8.19 -2.16 -1.75
N LYS A 56 7.22 -2.56 -2.58
CA LYS A 56 6.49 -1.67 -3.47
C LYS A 56 5.08 -1.49 -2.92
N ILE A 57 4.67 -0.23 -2.77
CA ILE A 57 3.33 0.18 -2.38
C ILE A 57 2.74 0.92 -3.58
N GLN A 58 1.62 0.43 -4.10
CA GLN A 58 1.05 0.92 -5.35
C GLN A 58 -0.47 0.99 -5.26
N ILE A 59 -1.06 2.10 -5.71
CA ILE A 59 -2.50 2.15 -6.02
C ILE A 59 -2.69 1.43 -7.36
N VAL A 60 -3.49 0.37 -7.39
CA VAL A 60 -3.66 -0.50 -8.58
C VAL A 60 -4.95 -0.27 -9.35
N ASP A 61 -5.87 0.54 -8.84
CA ASP A 61 -7.16 0.85 -9.48
C ASP A 61 -7.48 2.36 -9.36
N GLY A 62 -8.34 2.88 -10.23
CA GLY A 62 -8.74 4.29 -10.26
C GLY A 62 -8.07 5.16 -11.34
N ILE A 63 -8.57 6.39 -11.47
CA ILE A 63 -8.06 7.43 -12.37
C ILE A 63 -7.56 8.61 -11.54
N ASP A 64 -6.41 9.19 -11.91
CA ASP A 64 -5.76 10.32 -11.19
C ASP A 64 -5.33 9.98 -9.74
N ASN A 65 -4.63 8.86 -9.60
CA ASN A 65 -4.22 8.33 -8.30
C ASN A 65 -3.04 9.10 -7.71
N HIS A 66 -3.20 9.59 -6.48
CA HIS A 66 -2.16 10.27 -5.72
C HIS A 66 -1.84 9.51 -4.43
N LEU A 67 -0.70 8.81 -4.42
CA LEU A 67 -0.25 8.11 -3.22
C LEU A 67 0.41 9.09 -2.22
N ALA A 68 -0.22 9.27 -1.06
CA ALA A 68 0.33 10.04 0.05
C ALA A 68 0.39 9.16 1.31
N LEU A 69 1.58 8.93 1.83
CA LEU A 69 1.83 8.13 3.03
C LEU A 69 2.52 9.01 4.06
N CYS A 70 1.97 9.08 5.27
CA CYS A 70 2.59 9.84 6.36
C CYS A 70 3.81 9.11 6.93
N GLU A 71 3.71 7.79 7.04
CA GLU A 71 4.75 6.93 7.61
C GLU A 71 4.60 5.52 7.02
N VAL A 72 5.72 4.83 6.79
CA VAL A 72 5.74 3.41 6.43
C VAL A 72 6.67 2.69 7.40
N ARG A 73 6.12 1.73 8.14
CA ARG A 73 6.87 0.89 9.06
C ARG A 73 6.87 -0.55 8.57
N VAL A 74 8.06 -1.11 8.35
CA VAL A 74 8.26 -2.52 8.00
C VAL A 74 8.78 -3.25 9.23
N ILE A 75 8.07 -4.29 9.68
CA ILE A 75 8.42 -5.09 10.86
C ILE A 75 8.79 -6.50 10.38
N GLY A 76 10.07 -6.86 10.56
CA GLY A 76 10.57 -8.22 10.33
C GLY A 76 10.55 -9.05 11.62
N LYS A 77 10.85 -10.35 11.48
CA LYS A 77 11.29 -11.19 12.60
C LYS A 77 12.79 -11.05 12.81
#